data_AF-A0AB73GHA5-F1
#
_entry.id   AF-A0AB73GHA5-F1
#
_cell.length_a   1.000
_cell.length_b   1.000
_cell.length_c   1.000
_cell.angle_alpha   90.00
_cell.angle_beta   90.00
_cell.angle_gamma   90.00
#
_symmetry.space_group_name_H-M   'P 1'
#
loop_
_entity.id
_entity.type
_entity.pdbx_description
1 polymer ?
#
loop_
_entity_poly.entity_id
_entity_poly.type
_entity_poly.pdbx_seq_one_letter_code
_entity_poly.pdbx_strand_id
1 'polypeptide(L)'
;MVNLVKHSYWVNVESLLKNNPLGLGSINSPNDIADLIRLYMRKASHQKAYNTINGVRITDSSGAPIKRLIPWLDLELCHIYPNSKGGSNTLENIIIAPALINRKMKDAMPICRSDNAFHGIKAPGTALPVKSTLLKAITEQYGQLEVQQALSPVKQVTFVAPGVLRRLFGTNIYAHPPMLKLLKEEVMRLGEWDLWESINHIESNPWLSAGPANELFAVAIFHAMLTGDADDLIMVFSGLIADIKERARNKETLFHTYYQNRLDQYMLRYFDLDLHDQEACNRFYNCFFTVPPIDNQGALVIPS
;
A
#
# COMPACT_ATOMS: atom_id res chain seq x y z
N MET A 1 -24.19 -14.31 -6.20
CA MET A 1 -23.22 -14.90 -5.24
C MET A 1 -22.18 -15.79 -5.92
N VAL A 2 -22.57 -16.69 -6.83
CA VAL A 2 -21.65 -17.64 -7.52
C VAL A 2 -20.47 -16.96 -8.25
N ASN A 3 -20.67 -15.78 -8.84
CA ASN A 3 -19.56 -15.04 -9.49
C ASN A 3 -18.55 -14.45 -8.51
N LEU A 4 -19.00 -14.08 -7.30
CA LEU A 4 -18.12 -13.50 -6.28
C LEU A 4 -17.17 -14.56 -5.71
N VAL A 5 -17.69 -15.75 -5.38
CA VAL A 5 -16.89 -16.83 -4.75
C VAL A 5 -15.83 -17.44 -5.66
N LYS A 6 -15.94 -17.23 -6.98
CA LYS A 6 -14.93 -17.61 -7.97
C LYS A 6 -13.94 -16.47 -8.27
N HIS A 7 -14.16 -15.29 -7.71
CA HIS A 7 -13.33 -14.12 -7.95
C HIS A 7 -11.99 -14.25 -7.23
N SER A 8 -10.89 -13.77 -7.84
CA SER A 8 -9.55 -13.83 -7.21
C SER A 8 -9.50 -13.12 -5.86
N TYR A 9 -10.23 -12.00 -5.73
CA TYR A 9 -10.36 -11.27 -4.47
C TYR A 9 -10.97 -12.14 -3.37
N TRP A 10 -12.02 -12.92 -3.68
CA TRP A 10 -12.61 -13.85 -2.72
C TRP A 10 -11.61 -14.92 -2.27
N VAL A 11 -10.92 -15.53 -3.24
CA VAL A 11 -9.90 -16.55 -2.96
C VAL A 11 -8.77 -15.99 -2.09
N ASN A 12 -8.35 -14.74 -2.34
CA ASN A 12 -7.33 -14.08 -1.55
C ASN A 12 -7.81 -13.76 -0.12
N VAL A 13 -9.06 -13.31 0.05
CA VAL A 13 -9.66 -13.10 1.39
C VAL A 13 -9.75 -14.43 2.14
N GLU A 14 -10.20 -15.49 1.48
CA GLU A 14 -10.26 -16.83 2.07
C GLU A 14 -8.87 -17.32 2.50
N SER A 15 -7.85 -17.13 1.67
CA SER A 15 -6.46 -17.47 2.03
C SER A 15 -5.95 -16.66 3.22
N LEU A 16 -6.25 -15.36 3.26
CA LEU A 16 -5.82 -14.47 4.32
C LEU A 16 -6.42 -14.88 5.67
N LEU A 17 -7.70 -15.26 5.71
CA LEU A 17 -8.34 -15.76 6.93
C LEU A 17 -7.84 -17.16 7.32
N LYS A 18 -7.61 -18.06 6.36
CA LYS A 18 -7.03 -19.39 6.62
C LYS A 18 -5.62 -19.33 7.19
N ASN A 19 -4.85 -18.31 6.80
CA ASN A 19 -3.48 -18.11 7.27
C ASN A 19 -3.40 -17.32 8.58
N ASN A 20 -4.52 -16.80 9.08
CA ASN A 20 -4.58 -16.15 10.39
C ASN A 20 -4.86 -17.21 11.47
N PRO A 21 -4.09 -17.25 12.58
CA PRO A 21 -4.32 -18.22 13.65
C PRO A 21 -5.72 -18.13 14.28
N LEU A 22 -6.40 -16.99 14.14
CA LEU A 22 -7.74 -16.77 14.66
C LEU A 22 -8.85 -17.09 13.65
N GLY A 23 -8.55 -17.28 12.36
CA GLY A 23 -9.57 -17.56 11.34
C GLY A 23 -10.67 -16.49 11.31
N LEU A 24 -11.94 -16.88 11.46
CA LEU A 24 -13.05 -15.93 11.57
C LEU A 24 -13.00 -15.07 12.84
N GLY A 25 -12.25 -15.45 13.87
CA GLY A 25 -12.02 -14.61 15.05
C GLY A 25 -11.15 -13.39 14.78
N SER A 26 -10.60 -13.28 13.56
CA SER A 26 -9.87 -12.09 13.11
C SER A 26 -10.74 -11.02 12.45
N ILE A 27 -12.04 -11.26 12.28
CA ILE A 27 -13.02 -10.30 11.79
C ILE A 27 -14.08 -10.04 12.86
N ASN A 28 -14.74 -8.89 12.79
CA ASN A 28 -15.83 -8.50 13.67
C ASN A 28 -17.19 -8.92 13.09
N SER A 29 -17.35 -8.83 11.77
CA SER A 29 -18.62 -9.16 11.10
C SER A 29 -18.41 -9.54 9.62
N PRO A 30 -19.45 -10.05 8.93
CA PRO A 30 -19.38 -10.28 7.49
C PRO A 30 -19.08 -9.03 6.66
N ASN A 31 -19.28 -7.82 7.20
CA ASN A 31 -18.92 -6.57 6.51
C ASN A 31 -17.41 -6.45 6.28
N ASP A 32 -16.58 -6.97 7.19
CA ASP A 32 -15.13 -6.97 7.03
C ASP A 32 -14.70 -7.74 5.77
N ILE A 33 -15.43 -8.80 5.40
CA ILE A 33 -15.20 -9.53 4.13
C ILE A 33 -15.45 -8.62 2.93
N ALA A 34 -16.56 -7.86 2.94
CA ALA A 34 -16.88 -6.93 1.88
C ALA A 34 -15.84 -5.81 1.79
N ASP A 35 -15.36 -5.34 2.93
CA ASP A 35 -14.34 -4.30 3.04
C ASP A 35 -12.96 -4.77 2.54
N LEU A 36 -12.56 -6.00 2.85
CA LEU A 36 -11.36 -6.61 2.26
C LEU A 36 -11.48 -6.75 0.74
N ILE A 37 -12.66 -7.11 0.22
CA ILE A 37 -12.91 -7.15 -1.23
C ILE A 37 -12.75 -5.75 -1.84
N ARG A 38 -13.27 -4.70 -1.19
CA ARG A 38 -13.10 -3.30 -1.61
C ARG A 38 -11.63 -2.87 -1.59
N LEU A 39 -10.86 -3.29 -0.59
CA LEU A 39 -9.40 -3.05 -0.56
C LEU A 39 -8.70 -3.70 -1.75
N TYR A 40 -9.05 -4.93 -2.13
CA TYR A 40 -8.51 -5.54 -3.35
C TYR A 40 -8.91 -4.79 -4.63
N MET A 41 -10.15 -4.28 -4.69
CA MET A 41 -10.59 -3.43 -5.81
C MET A 41 -9.78 -2.13 -5.90
N ARG A 42 -9.53 -1.47 -4.76
CA ARG A 42 -8.69 -0.27 -4.68
C ARG A 42 -7.24 -0.59 -5.05
N LYS A 43 -6.67 -1.66 -4.51
CA LYS A 43 -5.32 -2.12 -4.88
C LYS A 43 -5.19 -2.29 -6.39
N ALA A 44 -6.18 -2.90 -7.04
CA ALA A 44 -6.19 -3.11 -8.48
C ALA A 44 -6.24 -1.80 -9.30
N SER A 45 -6.87 -0.74 -8.79
CA SER A 45 -6.91 0.56 -9.48
C SER A 45 -5.55 1.29 -9.46
N HIS A 46 -4.77 1.12 -8.39
CA HIS A 46 -3.42 1.67 -8.27
C HIS A 46 -2.36 0.82 -8.99
N GLN A 47 -2.41 -0.50 -8.80
CA GLN A 47 -1.38 -1.43 -9.29
C GLN A 47 -1.30 -1.49 -10.82
N LYS A 48 -2.43 -1.28 -11.52
CA LYS A 48 -2.59 -1.33 -13.00
C LYS A 48 -1.77 -2.44 -13.66
N ALA A 49 -2.43 -3.53 -14.06
CA ALA A 49 -1.75 -4.67 -14.68
C ALA A 49 -1.86 -4.66 -16.22
N TYR A 50 -0.79 -5.14 -16.88
CA TYR A 50 -0.57 -5.06 -18.33
C TYR A 50 -0.21 -6.43 -18.91
N ASN A 51 -0.46 -6.63 -20.21
CA ASN A 51 -0.02 -7.80 -20.98
C ASN A 51 0.81 -7.42 -22.21
N THR A 52 1.10 -6.13 -22.36
CA THR A 52 1.98 -5.57 -23.38
C THR A 52 2.79 -4.45 -22.74
N ILE A 53 4.10 -4.59 -22.76
CA ILE A 53 5.03 -3.62 -22.17
C ILE A 53 6.04 -3.26 -23.25
N ASN A 54 6.27 -1.96 -23.45
CA ASN A 54 7.15 -1.42 -24.47
C ASN A 54 6.87 -2.00 -25.88
N GLY A 55 5.60 -1.99 -26.28
CA GLY A 55 5.17 -2.50 -27.58
C GLY A 55 5.16 -4.03 -27.73
N VAL A 56 5.77 -4.78 -26.79
CA VAL A 56 5.91 -6.23 -26.87
C VAL A 56 4.86 -6.93 -26.03
N ARG A 57 4.13 -7.88 -26.63
CA ARG A 57 3.19 -8.73 -25.90
C ARG A 57 3.97 -9.73 -25.07
N ILE A 58 3.66 -9.79 -23.78
CA ILE A 58 4.40 -10.65 -22.86
C ILE A 58 3.97 -12.11 -23.06
N THR A 59 4.94 -12.99 -23.18
CA THR A 59 4.76 -14.43 -23.37
C THR A 59 5.31 -15.22 -22.19
N ASP A 60 4.80 -16.43 -21.97
CA ASP A 60 5.39 -17.40 -21.05
C ASP A 60 6.64 -18.07 -21.67
N SER A 61 7.23 -19.02 -20.94
CA SER A 61 8.43 -19.74 -21.36
C SER A 61 8.24 -20.58 -22.63
N SER A 62 7.00 -20.87 -23.03
CA SER A 62 6.67 -21.58 -24.28
C SER A 62 6.42 -20.64 -25.46
N GLY A 63 6.51 -19.33 -25.25
CA GLY A 63 6.18 -18.31 -26.25
C GLY A 63 4.68 -18.04 -26.39
N ALA A 64 3.83 -18.63 -25.55
CA ALA A 64 2.40 -18.38 -25.56
C ALA A 64 2.06 -17.10 -24.77
N PRO A 65 1.04 -16.32 -25.15
CA PRO A 65 0.64 -15.13 -24.39
C PRO A 65 0.30 -15.46 -22.93
N ILE A 66 0.81 -14.64 -22.01
CA ILE A 66 0.53 -14.84 -20.59
C ILE A 66 -0.97 -14.76 -20.28
N LYS A 67 -1.44 -15.67 -19.42
CA LYS A 67 -2.85 -15.74 -19.00
C LYS A 67 -3.21 -14.77 -17.87
N ARG A 68 -2.20 -14.20 -17.20
CA ARG A 68 -2.34 -13.26 -16.08
C ARG A 68 -1.64 -11.96 -16.44
N LEU A 69 -2.26 -10.83 -16.10
CA LEU A 69 -1.66 -9.51 -16.30
C LEU A 69 -0.50 -9.31 -15.31
N ILE A 70 0.55 -8.63 -15.75
CA ILE A 70 1.72 -8.28 -14.93
C ILE A 70 1.53 -6.86 -14.39
N PRO A 71 1.63 -6.65 -13.07
CA PRO A 71 1.58 -5.31 -12.50
C PRO A 71 2.81 -4.49 -12.87
N TRP A 72 2.62 -3.21 -13.15
CA TRP A 72 3.77 -2.32 -13.31
C TRP A 72 4.40 -1.98 -11.97
N LEU A 73 3.59 -1.58 -10.98
CA LEU A 73 3.96 -1.40 -9.58
C LEU A 73 3.30 -2.50 -8.75
N ASP A 74 4.07 -3.41 -8.16
CA ASP A 74 3.50 -4.52 -7.39
C ASP A 74 3.08 -4.06 -5.98
N LEU A 75 1.79 -4.21 -5.66
CA LEU A 75 1.19 -3.80 -4.39
C LEU A 75 0.64 -5.01 -3.63
N GLU A 76 0.67 -4.95 -2.31
CA GLU A 76 0.09 -5.95 -1.41
C GLU A 76 -0.90 -5.30 -0.43
N LEU A 77 -1.81 -6.11 0.13
CA LEU A 77 -2.53 -5.72 1.34
C LEU A 77 -1.64 -6.11 2.51
N CYS A 78 -1.12 -5.10 3.21
CA CYS A 78 -0.10 -5.24 4.23
C CYS A 78 -0.74 -4.99 5.59
N HIS A 79 -0.62 -5.95 6.49
CA HIS A 79 -1.10 -5.79 7.85
C HIS A 79 -0.09 -5.02 8.68
N ILE A 80 -0.54 -3.98 9.38
CA ILE A 80 0.28 -3.25 10.35
C ILE A 80 0.59 -4.17 11.53
N TYR A 81 -0.43 -4.80 12.12
CA TYR A 81 -0.24 -5.93 13.03
C TYR A 81 -0.26 -7.24 12.22
N PRO A 82 0.82 -8.03 12.16
CA PRO A 82 0.95 -9.15 11.25
C PRO A 82 -0.20 -10.18 11.33
N ASN A 83 -0.74 -10.57 10.16
CA ASN A 83 -1.80 -11.57 10.05
C ASN A 83 -1.42 -12.93 10.68
N SER A 84 -0.17 -13.36 10.48
CA SER A 84 0.36 -14.62 11.04
C SER A 84 0.48 -14.62 12.57
N LYS A 85 0.39 -13.45 13.21
CA LYS A 85 0.42 -13.27 14.67
C LYS A 85 -0.95 -12.96 15.27
N GLY A 86 -2.03 -13.08 14.49
CA GLY A 86 -3.39 -12.78 14.93
C GLY A 86 -3.77 -11.31 14.77
N GLY A 87 -3.18 -10.62 13.79
CA GLY A 87 -3.65 -9.31 13.37
C GLY A 87 -5.11 -9.34 12.93
N SER A 88 -5.81 -8.24 13.17
CA SER A 88 -7.19 -8.03 12.73
C SER A 88 -7.26 -7.96 11.21
N ASN A 89 -8.31 -8.54 10.64
CA ASN A 89 -8.63 -8.48 9.22
C ASN A 89 -9.71 -7.44 8.94
N THR A 90 -9.49 -6.25 9.49
CA THR A 90 -10.32 -5.04 9.35
C THR A 90 -9.57 -3.96 8.57
N LEU A 91 -10.28 -2.92 8.13
CA LEU A 91 -9.73 -1.86 7.29
C LEU A 91 -8.62 -1.05 7.98
N GLU A 92 -8.69 -0.92 9.29
CA GLU A 92 -7.81 -0.07 10.09
C GLU A 92 -6.46 -0.75 10.34
N ASN A 93 -6.39 -2.08 10.25
CA ASN A 93 -5.13 -2.82 10.42
C ASN A 93 -4.41 -3.10 9.09
N ILE A 94 -5.02 -2.76 7.95
CA ILE A 94 -4.50 -3.13 6.63
C ILE A 94 -4.31 -1.87 5.80
N ILE A 95 -3.14 -1.77 5.16
CA ILE A 95 -2.82 -0.72 4.18
C ILE A 95 -2.47 -1.35 2.83
N ILE A 96 -2.66 -0.59 1.75
CA ILE A 96 -2.15 -0.93 0.43
C ILE A 96 -0.77 -0.29 0.29
N ALA A 97 0.27 -1.10 0.19
CA ALA A 97 1.65 -0.62 0.08
C ALA A 97 2.45 -1.41 -0.97
N PRO A 98 3.61 -0.88 -1.43
CA PRO A 98 4.49 -1.61 -2.32
C PRO A 98 4.96 -2.94 -1.72
N ALA A 99 4.85 -4.00 -2.49
CA ALA A 99 5.16 -5.37 -2.04
C ALA A 99 6.59 -5.50 -1.51
N LEU A 100 7.53 -4.76 -2.11
CA LEU A 100 8.94 -4.74 -1.69
C LEU A 100 9.11 -4.30 -0.22
N ILE A 101 8.30 -3.33 0.25
CA ILE A 101 8.33 -2.86 1.63
C ILE A 101 7.76 -3.93 2.56
N ASN A 102 6.61 -4.50 2.22
CA ASN A 102 5.98 -5.55 3.03
C ASN A 102 6.88 -6.77 3.21
N ARG A 103 7.53 -7.22 2.13
CA ARG A 103 8.45 -8.37 2.15
C ARG A 103 9.69 -8.13 3.03
N LYS A 104 10.12 -6.87 3.18
CA LYS A 104 11.19 -6.49 4.11
C LYS A 104 10.76 -6.65 5.56
N MET A 105 9.50 -6.35 5.86
CA MET A 105 8.92 -6.45 7.21
C MET A 105 8.61 -7.88 7.64
N LYS A 106 8.27 -8.78 6.69
CA LYS A 106 7.86 -10.17 6.97
C LYS A 106 6.71 -10.23 7.99
N ASP A 107 6.94 -10.84 9.15
CA ASP A 107 6.00 -10.95 10.28
C ASP A 107 6.49 -10.17 11.52
N ALA A 108 7.36 -9.17 11.32
CA ALA A 108 7.84 -8.31 12.39
C ALA A 108 6.68 -7.52 13.00
N MET A 109 6.68 -7.44 14.34
CA MET A 109 5.73 -6.64 15.09
C MET A 109 6.08 -5.15 14.97
N PRO A 110 5.09 -4.25 14.82
CA PRO A 110 5.33 -2.81 14.89
C PRO A 110 5.90 -2.44 16.27
N ILE A 111 6.91 -1.57 16.27
CA ILE A 111 7.55 -1.04 17.48
C ILE A 111 7.08 0.39 17.65
N CYS A 112 6.19 0.61 18.60
CA CYS A 112 5.57 1.91 18.80
C CYS A 112 6.14 2.61 20.04
N ARG A 113 6.57 3.85 19.86
CA ARG A 113 7.17 4.67 20.94
C ARG A 113 6.28 5.81 21.40
N SER A 114 5.18 6.08 20.70
CA SER A 114 4.24 7.16 20.99
C SER A 114 2.79 6.67 20.92
N ASP A 115 1.89 7.40 21.58
CA ASP A 115 0.45 7.04 21.65
C ASP A 115 -0.31 7.28 20.33
N ASN A 116 0.31 8.01 19.38
CA ASN A 116 -0.21 8.27 18.04
C ASN A 116 0.41 7.32 16.98
N ALA A 117 1.06 6.24 17.40
CA ALA A 117 1.78 5.36 16.51
C ALA A 117 0.85 4.35 15.79
N PHE A 118 1.32 3.84 14.65
CA PHE A 118 0.65 2.76 13.90
C PHE A 118 0.84 1.41 14.62
N HIS A 119 0.20 1.22 15.78
CA HIS A 119 0.28 0.01 16.59
C HIS A 119 -0.22 -1.25 15.88
N GLY A 120 -1.03 -1.05 14.84
CA GLY A 120 -1.86 -2.09 14.28
C GLY A 120 -2.86 -2.63 15.31
N ILE A 121 -3.77 -3.47 14.84
CA ILE A 121 -4.86 -4.00 15.66
C ILE A 121 -4.69 -5.50 15.75
N LYS A 122 -4.43 -6.00 16.96
CA LYS A 122 -4.57 -7.43 17.25
C LYS A 122 -6.05 -7.77 17.34
N ALA A 123 -6.47 -8.84 16.67
CA ALA A 123 -7.86 -9.27 16.78
C ALA A 123 -8.16 -9.76 18.21
N PRO A 124 -9.30 -9.35 18.81
CA PRO A 124 -9.68 -9.74 20.16
C PRO A 124 -10.33 -11.12 20.23
N GLY A 125 -10.70 -11.69 19.07
CA GLY A 125 -11.48 -12.92 18.98
C GLY A 125 -10.73 -14.18 19.39
N THR A 126 -11.50 -15.24 19.62
CA THR A 126 -10.98 -16.58 19.85
C THR A 126 -10.70 -17.29 18.52
N ALA A 127 -9.90 -18.36 18.55
CA ALA A 127 -9.57 -19.10 17.35
C ALA A 127 -10.81 -19.78 16.74
N LEU A 128 -11.21 -19.33 15.55
CA LEU A 128 -12.30 -19.90 14.75
C LEU A 128 -11.79 -20.27 13.34
N PRO A 129 -11.05 -21.38 13.18
CA PRO A 129 -10.40 -21.72 11.93
C PRO A 129 -11.38 -21.95 10.77
N VAL A 130 -11.06 -21.43 9.58
CA VAL A 130 -11.85 -21.65 8.36
C VAL A 130 -11.52 -23.03 7.76
N LYS A 131 -12.19 -24.08 8.24
CA LYS A 131 -11.98 -25.48 7.80
C LYS A 131 -12.71 -25.85 6.50
N SER A 132 -13.67 -25.04 6.08
CA SER A 132 -14.48 -25.24 4.89
C SER A 132 -14.21 -24.14 3.85
N THR A 133 -15.14 -23.90 2.92
CA THR A 133 -15.10 -22.71 2.06
C THR A 133 -15.45 -21.48 2.89
N LEU A 134 -14.91 -20.31 2.55
CA LEU A 134 -15.19 -19.09 3.29
C LEU A 134 -16.69 -18.82 3.41
N LEU A 135 -17.44 -19.02 2.32
CA LEU A 135 -18.87 -18.72 2.27
C LEU A 135 -19.64 -19.60 3.26
N LYS A 136 -19.28 -20.89 3.33
CA LYS A 136 -19.89 -21.82 4.26
C LYS A 136 -19.58 -21.41 5.70
N ALA A 137 -18.32 -21.14 6.00
CA ALA A 137 -17.88 -20.76 7.35
C ALA A 137 -18.58 -19.48 7.86
N ILE A 138 -18.67 -18.43 7.04
CA ILE A 138 -19.35 -17.18 7.46
C ILE A 138 -20.87 -17.36 7.54
N THR A 139 -21.47 -18.21 6.71
CA THR A 139 -22.92 -18.49 6.76
C THR A 139 -23.28 -19.29 8.00
N GLU A 140 -22.45 -20.25 8.40
CA GLU A 140 -22.62 -21.03 9.63
C GLU A 140 -22.46 -20.16 10.88
N GLN A 141 -21.53 -19.20 10.86
CA GLN A 141 -21.25 -18.33 12.01
C GLN A 141 -22.26 -17.18 12.17
N TYR A 142 -22.63 -16.49 11.08
CA TYR A 142 -23.42 -15.24 11.12
C TYR A 142 -24.82 -15.39 10.50
N GLY A 143 -25.12 -16.54 9.89
CA GLY A 143 -26.40 -16.76 9.22
C GLY A 143 -26.48 -16.17 7.81
N GLN A 144 -27.38 -16.76 7.00
CA GLN A 144 -27.47 -16.47 5.57
C GLN A 144 -27.90 -15.03 5.26
N LEU A 145 -28.83 -14.47 6.03
CA LEU A 145 -29.40 -13.15 5.78
C LEU A 145 -28.34 -12.05 5.98
N GLU A 146 -27.62 -12.09 7.09
CA GLU A 146 -26.57 -11.12 7.41
C GLU A 146 -25.44 -11.15 6.37
N VAL A 147 -24.97 -12.35 6.01
CA VAL A 147 -23.95 -12.54 4.98
C VAL A 147 -24.41 -12.01 3.63
N GLN A 148 -25.67 -12.23 3.24
CA GLN A 148 -26.22 -11.71 1.99
C GLN A 148 -26.27 -10.18 1.97
N GLN A 149 -26.69 -9.57 3.09
CA GLN A 149 -26.75 -8.12 3.23
C GLN A 149 -25.35 -7.52 3.13
N ALA A 150 -24.37 -8.06 3.88
CA ALA A 150 -23.00 -7.58 3.89
C ALA A 150 -22.31 -7.69 2.52
N LEU A 151 -22.52 -8.80 1.79
CA LEU A 151 -21.88 -9.03 0.49
C LEU A 151 -22.61 -8.39 -0.70
N SER A 152 -23.85 -7.90 -0.51
CA SER A 152 -24.66 -7.30 -1.58
C SER A 152 -23.93 -6.15 -2.32
N PRO A 153 -23.22 -5.22 -1.64
CA PRO A 153 -22.53 -4.11 -2.31
C PRO A 153 -21.36 -4.55 -3.19
N VAL A 154 -20.76 -5.71 -2.90
CA VAL A 154 -19.59 -6.24 -3.61
C VAL A 154 -19.94 -7.45 -4.48
N LYS A 155 -21.23 -7.75 -4.68
CA LYS A 155 -21.69 -8.93 -5.44
C LYS A 155 -21.30 -8.90 -6.92
N GLN A 156 -21.07 -7.71 -7.48
CA GLN A 156 -20.66 -7.48 -8.85
C GLN A 156 -19.23 -6.93 -8.86
N VAL A 157 -18.27 -7.85 -8.98
CA VAL A 157 -16.88 -7.50 -9.27
C VAL A 157 -16.58 -7.92 -10.70
N THR A 158 -16.07 -6.98 -11.49
CA THR A 158 -15.79 -7.21 -12.92
C THR A 158 -14.34 -7.65 -13.11
N PHE A 159 -14.14 -8.80 -13.75
CA PHE A 159 -12.83 -9.19 -14.23
C PHE A 159 -12.44 -8.37 -15.46
N VAL A 160 -11.20 -7.89 -15.46
CA VAL A 160 -10.56 -7.50 -16.71
C VAL A 160 -10.24 -8.77 -17.49
N ALA A 161 -10.80 -8.92 -18.68
CA ALA A 161 -10.54 -10.07 -19.53
C ALA A 161 -9.07 -10.09 -20.00
N PRO A 162 -8.31 -11.20 -19.82
CA PRO A 162 -6.91 -11.30 -20.24
C PRO A 162 -6.69 -11.13 -21.75
N GLY A 163 -7.73 -11.39 -22.56
CA GLY A 163 -7.71 -11.20 -24.01
C GLY A 163 -7.74 -9.73 -24.44
N VAL A 164 -8.13 -8.81 -23.55
CA VAL A 164 -8.12 -7.37 -23.83
C VAL A 164 -6.69 -6.87 -23.75
N LEU A 165 -6.27 -6.17 -24.79
CA LEU A 165 -4.95 -5.59 -24.88
C LEU A 165 -4.78 -4.48 -23.84
N ARG A 166 -3.75 -4.58 -22.99
CA ARG A 166 -3.41 -3.59 -21.98
C ARG A 166 -1.94 -3.23 -22.10
N ARG A 167 -1.71 -2.06 -22.68
CA ARG A 167 -0.39 -1.55 -22.99
C ARG A 167 0.06 -0.59 -21.90
N LEU A 168 1.23 -0.86 -21.33
CA LEU A 168 1.98 0.16 -20.61
C LEU A 168 2.77 0.95 -21.65
N PHE A 169 2.42 2.23 -21.80
CA PHE A 169 3.24 3.22 -22.49
C PHE A 169 3.91 4.09 -21.42
N GLY A 170 5.04 4.72 -21.76
CA GLY A 170 5.85 5.50 -20.82
C GLY A 170 4.98 6.36 -19.90
N THR A 171 5.09 6.13 -18.60
CA THR A 171 4.29 6.86 -17.61
C THR A 171 5.11 8.04 -17.13
N ASN A 172 4.56 9.25 -17.25
CA ASN A 172 5.19 10.43 -16.70
C ASN A 172 5.01 10.46 -15.18
N ILE A 173 5.97 9.87 -14.47
CA ILE A 173 5.98 9.82 -13.00
C ILE A 173 6.10 11.20 -12.35
N TYR A 174 6.66 12.19 -13.04
CA TYR A 174 6.74 13.57 -12.55
C TYR A 174 5.38 14.30 -12.59
N ALA A 175 4.52 13.94 -13.55
CA ALA A 175 3.15 14.47 -13.60
C ALA A 175 2.19 13.67 -12.72
N HIS A 176 2.43 12.36 -12.58
CA HIS A 176 1.54 11.43 -11.90
C HIS A 176 2.32 10.44 -11.03
N PRO A 177 2.89 10.87 -9.89
CA PRO A 177 3.70 10.03 -9.01
C PRO A 177 2.84 8.91 -8.37
N PRO A 178 3.02 7.63 -8.76
CA PRO A 178 2.13 6.56 -8.35
C PRO A 178 2.15 6.21 -6.85
N MET A 179 3.33 6.22 -6.21
CA MET A 179 3.47 5.92 -4.78
C MET A 179 2.97 7.06 -3.92
N LEU A 180 3.30 8.31 -4.28
CA LEU A 180 2.82 9.48 -3.53
C LEU A 180 1.29 9.57 -3.59
N LYS A 181 0.70 9.34 -4.78
CA LYS A 181 -0.75 9.26 -4.93
C LYS A 181 -1.35 8.18 -4.03
N LEU A 182 -0.79 6.97 -4.04
CA LEU A 182 -1.25 5.86 -3.20
C LEU A 182 -1.18 6.25 -1.72
N LEU A 183 -0.08 6.86 -1.28
CA LEU A 183 0.10 7.27 0.11
C LEU A 183 -0.98 8.27 0.54
N LYS A 184 -1.18 9.35 -0.23
CA LYS A 184 -2.22 10.36 0.08
C LYS A 184 -3.59 9.73 0.26
N GLU A 185 -3.90 8.80 -0.63
CA GLU A 185 -5.16 8.08 -0.67
C GLU A 185 -5.35 7.10 0.49
N GLU A 186 -4.27 6.47 0.97
CA GLU A 186 -4.30 5.57 2.14
C GLU A 186 -4.34 6.35 3.46
N VAL A 187 -3.53 7.41 3.60
CA VAL A 187 -3.55 8.31 4.75
C VAL A 187 -4.94 8.91 4.96
N MET A 188 -5.57 9.40 3.88
CA MET A 188 -6.94 9.91 3.92
C MET A 188 -7.96 8.83 4.34
N ARG A 189 -7.79 7.59 3.88
CA ARG A 189 -8.68 6.47 4.24
C ARG A 189 -8.56 6.11 5.73
N LEU A 190 -7.37 6.21 6.30
CA LEU A 190 -7.10 5.93 7.70
C LEU A 190 -7.47 7.09 8.63
N GLY A 191 -7.83 8.26 8.08
CA GLY A 191 -8.19 9.45 8.87
C GLY A 191 -6.99 10.23 9.40
N GLU A 192 -5.81 10.05 8.80
CA GLU A 192 -4.54 10.66 9.20
C GLU A 192 -4.39 12.08 8.60
N TRP A 193 -5.29 12.98 8.99
CA TRP A 193 -5.47 14.29 8.36
C TRP A 193 -4.23 15.19 8.43
N ASP A 194 -3.52 15.20 9.55
CA ASP A 194 -2.33 16.03 9.74
C ASP A 194 -1.19 15.62 8.79
N LEU A 195 -0.98 14.30 8.64
CA LEU A 195 -0.03 13.77 7.67
C LEU A 195 -0.49 14.08 6.24
N TRP A 196 -1.79 13.97 5.95
CA TRP A 196 -2.34 14.27 4.63
C TRP A 196 -2.13 15.73 4.23
N GLU A 197 -2.39 16.68 5.13
CA GLU A 197 -2.12 18.11 4.89
C GLU A 197 -0.62 18.35 4.63
N SER A 198 0.23 17.70 5.42
CA SER A 198 1.69 17.79 5.30
C SER A 198 2.20 17.26 3.96
N ILE A 199 1.65 16.14 3.48
CA ILE A 199 1.97 15.60 2.14
C ILE A 199 1.57 16.60 1.05
N ASN A 200 0.38 17.20 1.12
CA ASN A 200 -0.06 18.20 0.14
C ASN A 200 0.84 19.44 0.13
N HIS A 201 1.32 19.86 1.31
CA HIS A 201 2.24 20.99 1.42
C HIS A 201 3.59 20.69 0.77
N ILE A 202 4.16 19.50 1.01
CA ILE A 202 5.42 19.04 0.41
C ILE A 202 5.29 18.94 -1.11
N GLU A 203 4.18 18.41 -1.62
CA GLU A 203 3.92 18.31 -3.06
C GLU A 203 3.83 19.70 -3.72
N SER A 204 3.24 20.68 -3.03
CA SER A 204 3.07 22.04 -3.55
C SER A 204 4.34 22.91 -3.39
N ASN A 205 5.25 22.53 -2.49
CA ASN A 205 6.45 23.30 -2.15
C ASN A 205 7.67 22.36 -2.15
N PRO A 206 8.43 22.26 -3.26
CA PRO A 206 9.47 21.26 -3.44
C PRO A 206 10.78 21.67 -2.73
N TRP A 207 10.74 21.79 -1.41
CA TRP A 207 11.93 22.00 -0.57
C TRP A 207 12.52 20.68 -0.06
N LEU A 208 11.70 19.62 -0.01
CA LEU A 208 12.13 18.28 0.38
C LEU A 208 12.68 17.56 -0.85
N SER A 209 13.92 17.07 -0.75
CA SER A 209 14.57 16.24 -1.76
C SER A 209 14.42 14.77 -1.37
N ALA A 210 13.50 14.07 -2.03
CA ALA A 210 13.19 12.67 -1.74
C ALA A 210 13.26 11.79 -3.00
N GLY A 211 14.28 12.02 -3.82
CA GLY A 211 14.49 11.29 -5.07
C GLY A 211 13.46 11.64 -6.16
N PRO A 212 13.29 10.76 -7.17
CA PRO A 212 12.41 11.00 -8.31
C PRO A 212 10.98 11.36 -7.90
N ALA A 213 10.52 12.55 -8.29
CA ALA A 213 9.18 13.07 -7.99
C ALA A 213 8.80 12.99 -6.49
N ASN A 214 9.79 13.04 -5.58
CA ASN A 214 9.62 12.84 -4.15
C ASN A 214 8.99 11.50 -3.74
N GLU A 215 9.02 10.48 -4.61
CA GLU A 215 8.39 9.19 -4.35
C GLU A 215 9.09 8.40 -3.22
N LEU A 216 10.36 8.66 -2.92
CA LEU A 216 11.04 7.98 -1.81
C LEU A 216 10.56 8.47 -0.44
N PHE A 217 9.94 9.64 -0.38
CA PHE A 217 9.20 10.04 0.82
C PHE A 217 8.03 9.09 1.07
N ALA A 218 7.28 8.73 0.02
CA ALA A 218 6.18 7.77 0.15
C ALA A 218 6.68 6.39 0.59
N VAL A 219 7.82 5.94 0.07
CA VAL A 219 8.49 4.71 0.52
C VAL A 219 8.81 4.75 2.02
N ALA A 220 9.41 5.85 2.49
CA ALA A 220 9.76 6.02 3.90
C ALA A 220 8.51 5.96 4.80
N ILE A 221 7.44 6.66 4.41
CA ILE A 221 6.20 6.69 5.19
C ILE A 221 5.49 5.33 5.19
N PHE A 222 5.42 4.60 4.07
CA PHE A 222 4.86 3.24 4.07
C PHE A 222 5.64 2.30 4.99
N HIS A 223 6.96 2.40 4.99
CA HIS A 223 7.79 1.63 5.91
C HIS A 223 7.57 2.04 7.37
N ALA A 224 7.43 3.34 7.65
CA ALA A 224 7.10 3.85 8.98
C ALA A 224 5.74 3.34 9.46
N MET A 225 4.70 3.35 8.61
CA MET A 225 3.38 2.80 8.96
C MET A 225 3.47 1.31 9.35
N LEU A 226 4.24 0.51 8.60
CA LEU A 226 4.39 -0.93 8.87
C LEU A 226 5.34 -1.26 10.03
N THR A 227 6.17 -0.31 10.45
CA THR A 227 7.07 -0.47 11.61
C THR A 227 6.49 0.11 12.89
N GLY A 228 5.28 0.67 12.84
CA GLY A 228 4.67 1.35 14.00
C GLY A 228 5.31 2.69 14.32
N ASP A 229 5.86 3.34 13.30
CA ASP A 229 6.57 4.62 13.38
C ASP A 229 7.73 4.63 14.40
N ALA A 230 8.55 3.57 14.38
CA ALA A 230 9.56 3.30 15.41
C ALA A 230 10.62 4.40 15.63
N ASP A 231 10.81 5.31 14.66
CA ASP A 231 11.73 6.46 14.76
C ASP A 231 11.02 7.82 14.60
N ASP A 232 9.70 7.83 14.81
CA ASP A 232 8.85 9.01 14.85
C ASP A 232 8.85 9.82 13.53
N LEU A 233 9.05 9.15 12.38
CA LEU A 233 9.06 9.80 11.08
C LEU A 233 7.68 10.38 10.79
N ILE A 234 6.63 9.58 10.95
CA ILE A 234 5.25 10.03 10.71
C ILE A 234 4.89 11.11 11.72
N MET A 235 5.17 10.90 13.01
CA MET A 235 4.93 11.92 14.04
C MET A 235 5.56 13.28 13.68
N VAL A 236 6.82 13.27 13.24
CA VAL A 236 7.52 14.50 12.80
C VAL A 236 6.81 15.15 11.62
N PHE A 237 6.49 14.38 10.58
CA PHE A 237 5.88 14.92 9.37
C PHE A 237 4.42 15.34 9.56
N SER A 238 3.65 14.66 10.42
CA SER A 238 2.30 15.10 10.82
C SER A 238 2.33 16.46 11.51
N GLY A 239 3.39 16.76 12.28
CA GLY A 239 3.57 18.06 12.95
C GLY A 239 3.95 19.22 12.02
N LEU A 240 4.25 18.97 10.74
CA LEU A 240 4.79 19.98 9.82
C LEU A 240 3.88 21.22 9.67
N ILE A 241 2.59 21.03 9.44
CA ILE A 241 1.67 22.14 9.26
C ILE A 241 1.50 22.96 10.54
N ALA A 242 1.51 22.30 11.70
CA ALA A 242 1.47 22.98 12.99
C ALA A 242 2.73 23.84 13.20
N ASP A 243 3.92 23.30 12.92
CA ASP A 243 5.19 24.03 13.01
C ASP A 243 5.22 25.24 12.06
N ILE A 244 4.75 25.07 10.81
CA ILE A 244 4.61 26.19 9.86
C ILE A 244 3.72 27.30 10.44
N LYS A 245 2.54 26.93 10.97
CA LYS A 245 1.59 27.89 11.54
C LYS A 245 2.17 28.61 12.76
N GLU A 246 2.87 27.89 13.63
CA GLU A 246 3.50 28.45 14.83
C GLU A 246 4.62 29.43 14.47
N ARG A 247 5.53 29.03 13.57
CA ARG A 247 6.63 29.88 13.11
C ARG A 247 6.15 31.12 12.41
N ALA A 248 5.12 31.01 11.58
CA ALA A 248 4.50 32.17 10.94
C ALA A 248 3.96 33.18 11.96
N ARG A 249 3.35 32.73 13.06
CA ARG A 249 2.90 33.61 14.16
C ARG A 249 4.09 34.31 14.85
N ASN A 250 5.20 33.61 15.00
CA ASN A 250 6.42 34.13 15.61
C ASN A 250 7.32 34.92 14.65
N LYS A 251 6.92 35.07 13.37
CA LYS A 251 7.72 35.68 12.29
C LYS A 251 9.06 34.96 12.05
N GLU A 252 9.08 33.66 12.26
CA GLU A 252 10.23 32.77 12.02
C GLU A 252 10.08 32.02 10.69
N THR A 253 11.21 31.55 10.16
CA THR A 253 11.22 30.67 8.98
C THR A 253 11.16 29.21 9.38
N LEU A 254 10.56 28.37 8.53
CA LEU A 254 10.56 26.92 8.71
C LEU A 254 11.98 26.38 8.57
N PHE A 255 12.40 25.52 9.49
CA PHE A 255 13.68 24.82 9.40
C PHE A 255 13.55 23.62 8.45
N HIS A 256 13.52 23.86 7.14
CA HIS A 256 13.46 22.79 6.12
C HIS A 256 14.55 21.74 6.29
N THR A 257 15.74 22.16 6.73
CA THR A 257 16.88 21.28 7.02
C THR A 257 16.59 20.26 8.11
N TYR A 258 15.74 20.58 9.09
CA TYR A 258 15.33 19.63 10.12
C TYR A 258 14.56 18.45 9.51
N TYR A 259 13.56 18.74 8.67
CA TYR A 259 12.75 17.70 8.03
C TYR A 259 13.53 16.90 6.98
N GLN A 260 14.40 17.56 6.22
CA GLN A 260 15.30 16.88 5.27
C GLN A 260 16.23 15.91 6.01
N ASN A 261 16.93 16.36 7.05
CA ASN A 261 17.78 15.50 7.88
C ASN A 261 16.98 14.35 8.51
N ARG A 262 15.73 14.62 8.89
CA ARG A 262 14.64 13.67 9.21
C ARG A 262 14.65 12.46 8.28
N LEU A 263 14.39 12.78 7.03
CA LEU A 263 14.23 11.82 5.97
C LEU A 263 15.56 11.15 5.59
N ASP A 264 16.65 11.90 5.50
CA ASP A 264 17.99 11.39 5.14
C ASP A 264 18.44 10.31 6.13
N GLN A 265 18.33 10.59 7.43
CA GLN A 265 18.67 9.63 8.49
C GLN A 265 17.82 8.37 8.41
N TYR A 266 16.52 8.52 8.11
CA TYR A 266 15.61 7.38 7.98
C TYR A 266 15.97 6.52 6.78
N MET A 267 16.21 7.14 5.63
CA MET A 267 16.53 6.44 4.37
C MET A 267 17.87 5.73 4.46
N LEU A 268 18.89 6.37 5.04
CA LEU A 268 20.18 5.74 5.28
C LEU A 268 20.04 4.53 6.23
N ARG A 269 19.36 4.71 7.36
CA ARG A 269 19.23 3.65 8.38
C ARG A 269 18.48 2.43 7.88
N TYR A 270 17.37 2.62 7.20
CA TYR A 270 16.50 1.51 6.83
C TYR A 270 16.79 0.98 5.43
N PHE A 271 17.24 1.80 4.50
CA PHE A 271 17.40 1.42 3.10
C PHE A 271 18.84 1.46 2.60
N ASP A 272 19.79 1.86 3.44
CA ASP A 272 21.19 2.07 3.04
C ASP A 272 21.28 3.00 1.81
N LEU A 273 20.44 4.04 1.82
CA LEU A 273 20.30 4.96 0.70
C LEU A 273 20.59 6.40 1.14
N ASP A 274 21.62 6.99 0.53
CA ASP A 274 21.89 8.42 0.57
C ASP A 274 21.01 9.14 -0.46
N LEU A 275 20.16 10.06 0.02
CA LEU A 275 19.27 10.84 -0.84
C LEU A 275 20.00 11.91 -1.68
N HIS A 276 21.27 12.17 -1.38
CA HIS A 276 22.12 13.05 -2.17
C HIS A 276 22.79 12.32 -3.35
N ASP A 277 22.81 10.98 -3.36
CA ASP A 277 23.22 10.19 -4.51
C ASP A 277 22.02 9.96 -5.44
N GLN A 278 21.90 10.82 -6.45
CA GLN A 278 20.81 10.76 -7.42
C GLN A 278 20.78 9.43 -8.20
N GLU A 279 21.93 8.87 -8.55
CA GLU A 279 21.98 7.63 -9.31
C GLU A 279 21.52 6.44 -8.44
N ALA A 280 21.94 6.40 -7.18
CA ALA A 280 21.46 5.41 -6.22
C ALA A 280 19.94 5.54 -5.98
N CYS A 281 19.44 6.76 -5.84
CA CYS A 281 18.00 7.02 -5.71
C CYS A 281 17.21 6.50 -6.90
N ASN A 282 17.68 6.78 -8.13
CA ASN A 282 17.03 6.32 -9.36
C ASN A 282 17.02 4.79 -9.46
N ARG A 283 18.15 4.13 -9.16
CA ARG A 283 18.24 2.66 -9.17
C ARG A 283 17.33 2.04 -8.11
N PHE A 284 17.33 2.56 -6.89
CA PHE A 284 16.46 2.08 -5.81
C PHE A 284 14.98 2.25 -6.15
N TYR A 285 14.58 3.41 -6.68
CA TYR A 285 13.22 3.66 -7.13
C TYR A 285 12.77 2.70 -8.24
N ASN A 286 13.64 2.40 -9.20
CA ASN A 286 13.34 1.47 -10.29
C ASN A 286 13.06 0.03 -9.81
N CYS A 287 13.59 -0.40 -8.66
CA CYS A 287 13.36 -1.74 -8.10
C CYS A 287 11.89 -2.02 -7.73
N PHE A 288 11.05 -1.00 -7.61
CA PHE A 288 9.63 -1.17 -7.30
C PHE A 288 8.78 -1.51 -8.54
N PHE A 289 9.36 -1.38 -9.74
CA PHE A 289 8.64 -1.51 -11.00
C PHE A 289 9.13 -2.73 -11.78
N THR A 290 8.21 -3.39 -12.49
CA THR A 290 8.57 -4.50 -13.39
C THR A 290 9.35 -4.02 -14.61
N VAL A 291 9.16 -2.78 -15.03
CA VAL A 291 10.00 -2.07 -16.01
C VAL A 291 10.29 -0.66 -15.50
N PRO A 292 11.56 -0.21 -15.55
CA PRO A 292 11.97 1.10 -15.06
C PRO A 292 11.17 2.27 -15.65
N PRO A 293 10.57 3.16 -14.83
CA PRO A 293 10.02 4.44 -15.29
C PRO A 293 11.07 5.43 -15.80
N ILE A 294 12.28 5.37 -15.25
CA ILE A 294 13.36 6.33 -15.49
C ILE A 294 14.69 5.62 -15.72
N ASP A 295 15.61 6.26 -16.43
CA ASP A 295 17.00 5.82 -16.54
C ASP A 295 17.84 6.25 -15.31
N ASN A 296 19.13 5.92 -15.32
CA ASN A 296 20.04 6.27 -14.23
C ASN A 296 20.25 7.79 -14.09
N GLN A 297 19.97 8.58 -15.13
CA GLN A 297 20.05 10.03 -15.14
C GLN A 297 18.73 10.69 -14.70
N GLY A 298 17.68 9.89 -14.47
CA GLY A 298 16.36 10.38 -14.09
C GLY A 298 15.50 10.84 -15.27
N ALA A 299 15.91 10.56 -16.51
CA ALA A 299 15.07 10.84 -17.66
C ALA A 299 13.99 9.75 -17.79
N LEU A 300 12.79 10.14 -18.25
CA LEU A 300 11.69 9.20 -18.48
C LEU A 300 12.10 8.17 -19.55
N VAL A 301 11.89 6.90 -19.25
CA VAL A 301 12.04 5.83 -20.24
C VAL A 301 10.84 5.88 -21.17
N ILE A 302 11.05 6.43 -22.35
CA ILE A 302 10.06 6.41 -23.43
C ILE A 302 10.15 5.04 -24.10
N PRO A 303 9.06 4.26 -24.17
CA PRO A 303 9.08 3.01 -24.91
C PRO A 303 9.32 3.30 -26.39
N SER A 304 10.35 2.66 -26.95
CA SER A 304 10.59 2.55 -28.39
C SER A 304 9.56 1.66 -29.07
#